data_AF-A0A1Y2D6N9-F1
#
_entry.id   AF-A0A1Y2D6N9-F1
#
_cell.length_a   1.000
_cell.length_b   1.000
_cell.length_c   1.000
_cell.angle_alpha   90.00
_cell.angle_beta   90.00
_cell.angle_gamma   90.00
#
_symmetry.space_group_name_H-M   'P 1'
#
loop_
_entity.id
_entity.type
_entity.pdbx_description
1 polymer ?
#
loop_
_entity_poly.entity_id
_entity_poly.type
_entity_poly.pdbx_seq_one_letter_code
_entity_poly.pdbx_strand_id
1 'polypeptide(L)'
;MSSSLKEQGTAAFHAEKWEEAINLYTEALKAGSLSEEEAGALYSNRAAARIHLYRYDLALLDAAQACKLRPTWSRAFARRAEAYSHLHRDDLALLTYQEAISLAEDPSTRQRYESAASLVRQRIETLANKTSALISEVETNDFCARYNELLKKEDPRVGSGELKSAEAAVYAYEMIEKAMLELDDQMLMSEDGTVEAVSPSPILDIADGILTDPRGFHIPPGKDEKCPLAQKLTIQLECDLRVLNLNDYIKRNATPDELLDDFHAMVQKEDNWELARLSLSTLIRGSFVSGFLAEAQGDTYLALSKYLYALGIVEAGRERWVDVSDDDRGSSFRFTFARNLKVHIMLALETALWKASTLEERETVSLAQIQNYAEEIMEHCVTNRLPDEPIMHLAFQIHPIVNAGKAIGFCLGQRSRDAENAVKDGPALYHHPSLAAAASKMYTSAGAMLPIDDPDRPLNLYHSISYSLRAGGISVGAVFTRVAEAEAAMTPPEAVFGPTTRHFDSRTFVRSVADDVRGWIEHLSSTSEDPLQAVEDALLVELQPVPTVKEAEVEEGKRWVEMVDEGFRKELPGSLALCESI
;
A
#
# COMPACT_ATOMS: atom_id res chain seq x y z
N MET A 1 -6.93 -39.70 26.57
CA MET A 1 -6.18 -39.11 25.43
C MET A 1 -6.56 -37.65 25.23
N SER A 2 -7.84 -37.29 25.09
CA SER A 2 -8.26 -35.88 24.90
C SER A 2 -7.83 -34.90 26.02
N SER A 3 -7.92 -35.28 27.31
CA SER A 3 -7.43 -34.44 28.42
C SER A 3 -5.92 -34.12 28.33
N SER A 4 -5.11 -35.08 27.86
CA SER A 4 -3.66 -34.87 27.73
C SER A 4 -3.34 -33.91 26.56
N LEU A 5 -4.07 -34.00 25.44
CA LEU A 5 -3.92 -33.08 24.31
C LEU A 5 -4.32 -31.65 24.68
N LYS A 6 -5.39 -31.48 25.47
CA LYS A 6 -5.80 -30.18 26.01
C LYS A 6 -4.72 -29.53 26.87
N GLU A 7 -4.13 -30.30 27.78
CA GLU A 7 -3.04 -29.83 28.65
C GLU A 7 -1.80 -29.44 27.84
N GLN A 8 -1.41 -30.27 26.86
CA GLN A 8 -0.31 -29.97 25.95
C GLN A 8 -0.58 -28.70 25.12
N GLY A 9 -1.79 -28.55 24.58
CA GLY A 9 -2.17 -27.35 23.84
C GLY A 9 -2.14 -26.08 24.71
N THR A 10 -2.54 -26.20 25.97
CA THR A 10 -2.47 -25.09 26.95
C THR A 10 -1.02 -24.74 27.26
N ALA A 11 -0.14 -25.74 27.43
CA ALA A 11 1.29 -25.52 27.62
C ALA A 11 1.94 -24.87 26.40
N ALA A 12 1.61 -25.33 25.18
CA ALA A 12 2.08 -24.73 23.93
C ALA A 12 1.59 -23.27 23.78
N PHE A 13 0.34 -22.99 24.15
CA PHE A 13 -0.21 -21.64 24.17
C PHE A 13 0.55 -20.72 25.13
N HIS A 14 0.83 -21.17 26.35
CA HIS A 14 1.62 -20.40 27.31
C HIS A 14 3.09 -20.24 26.91
N ALA A 15 3.60 -21.12 26.04
CA ALA A 15 4.92 -21.01 25.44
C ALA A 15 4.92 -20.19 24.13
N GLU A 16 3.82 -19.52 23.79
CA GLU A 16 3.64 -18.70 22.58
C GLU A 16 3.81 -19.48 21.26
N LYS A 17 3.70 -20.82 21.32
CA LYS A 17 3.73 -21.69 20.15
C LYS A 17 2.33 -21.84 19.57
N TRP A 18 1.84 -20.76 18.98
CA TRP A 18 0.44 -20.63 18.56
C TRP A 18 0.00 -21.72 17.58
N GLU A 19 0.84 -22.08 16.61
CA GLU A 19 0.51 -23.14 15.65
C GLU A 19 0.46 -24.53 16.27
N GLU A 20 1.42 -24.84 17.15
CA GLU A 20 1.42 -26.10 17.89
C GLU A 20 0.16 -26.20 18.76
N ALA A 21 -0.21 -25.10 19.43
CA ALA A 21 -1.45 -25.03 20.22
C ALA A 21 -2.71 -25.26 19.35
N ILE A 22 -2.80 -24.63 18.18
CA ILE A 22 -3.93 -24.82 17.24
C ILE A 22 -4.05 -26.29 16.83
N ASN A 23 -2.94 -26.93 16.48
CA ASN A 23 -2.92 -28.34 16.06
C ASN A 23 -3.36 -29.26 17.21
N LEU A 24 -2.79 -29.08 18.41
CA LEU A 24 -3.14 -29.88 19.60
C LEU A 24 -4.61 -29.70 20.01
N TYR A 25 -5.14 -28.48 19.97
CA TYR A 25 -6.56 -28.26 20.23
C TYR A 25 -7.46 -28.89 19.16
N THR A 26 -7.03 -28.86 17.89
CA THR A 26 -7.77 -29.49 16.79
C THR A 26 -7.81 -31.01 16.95
N GLU A 27 -6.68 -31.65 17.29
CA GLU A 27 -6.62 -33.08 17.60
C GLU A 27 -7.48 -33.45 18.81
N ALA A 28 -7.47 -32.62 19.86
CA ALA A 28 -8.30 -32.83 21.04
C ALA A 28 -9.80 -32.79 20.70
N LEU A 29 -10.22 -31.85 19.83
CA LEU A 29 -11.59 -31.74 19.34
C LEU A 29 -11.99 -32.96 18.48
N LYS A 30 -11.10 -33.45 17.61
CA LYS A 30 -11.33 -34.65 16.78
C LYS A 30 -11.46 -35.96 17.57
N ALA A 31 -10.87 -36.03 18.76
CA ALA A 31 -10.92 -37.25 19.59
C ALA A 31 -12.34 -37.59 20.12
N GLY A 32 -13.34 -36.70 19.97
CA GLY A 32 -14.77 -36.99 20.10
C GLY A 32 -15.30 -37.36 21.49
N SER A 33 -14.43 -37.45 22.50
CA SER A 33 -14.77 -37.82 23.89
C SER A 33 -14.77 -36.60 24.81
N LEU A 34 -15.52 -35.56 24.46
CA LEU A 34 -15.54 -34.27 25.16
C LEU A 34 -16.97 -33.92 25.58
N SER A 35 -17.14 -33.39 26.78
CA SER A 35 -18.37 -32.66 27.14
C SER A 35 -18.48 -31.36 26.33
N GLU A 36 -19.69 -30.82 26.19
CA GLU A 36 -19.91 -29.53 25.53
C GLU A 36 -19.10 -28.40 26.18
N GLU A 37 -18.93 -28.45 27.50
CA GLU A 37 -18.12 -27.48 28.24
C GLU A 37 -16.64 -27.55 27.86
N GLU A 38 -16.08 -28.76 27.76
CA GLU A 38 -14.69 -28.97 27.38
C GLU A 38 -14.44 -28.62 25.92
N ALA A 39 -15.35 -29.01 25.02
CA ALA A 39 -15.29 -28.62 23.61
C ALA A 39 -15.37 -27.09 23.46
N GLY A 40 -16.30 -26.43 24.16
CA GLY A 40 -16.41 -24.97 24.14
C GLY A 40 -15.14 -24.26 24.65
N ALA A 41 -14.49 -24.81 25.67
CA ALA A 41 -13.20 -24.30 26.14
C ALA A 41 -12.06 -24.47 25.10
N LEU A 42 -12.02 -25.61 24.41
CA LEU A 42 -11.04 -25.86 23.34
C LEU A 42 -11.23 -24.92 22.15
N TYR A 43 -12.48 -24.71 21.70
CA TYR A 43 -12.79 -23.74 20.65
C TYR A 43 -12.36 -22.32 21.05
N SER A 44 -12.68 -21.87 22.27
CA SER A 44 -12.24 -20.55 22.76
C SER A 44 -10.72 -20.39 22.85
N ASN A 45 -10.00 -21.45 23.26
CA ASN A 45 -8.54 -21.44 23.31
C ASN A 45 -7.91 -21.47 21.91
N ARG A 46 -8.48 -22.23 20.97
CA ARG A 46 -8.05 -22.25 19.56
C ARG A 46 -8.32 -20.91 18.87
N ALA A 47 -9.45 -20.26 19.16
CA ALA A 47 -9.75 -18.90 18.72
C ALA A 47 -8.68 -17.91 19.20
N ALA A 48 -8.29 -17.99 20.48
CA ALA A 48 -7.23 -17.14 21.03
C ALA A 48 -5.90 -17.33 20.29
N ALA A 49 -5.49 -18.58 20.04
CA ALA A 49 -4.26 -18.87 19.31
C ALA A 49 -4.31 -18.36 17.86
N ARG A 50 -5.48 -18.48 17.21
CA ARG A 50 -5.70 -17.95 15.85
C ARG A 50 -5.66 -16.42 15.80
N ILE A 51 -6.15 -15.72 16.83
CA ILE A 51 -6.05 -14.25 16.94
C ILE A 51 -4.57 -13.81 16.98
N HIS A 52 -3.73 -14.51 17.74
CA HIS A 52 -2.29 -14.23 17.79
C HIS A 52 -1.56 -14.47 16.44
N LEU A 53 -2.17 -15.24 15.54
CA LEU A 53 -1.67 -15.47 14.17
C LEU A 53 -2.42 -14.68 13.10
N TYR A 54 -3.18 -13.65 13.48
CA TYR A 54 -3.96 -12.81 12.55
C TYR A 54 -5.04 -13.57 11.75
N ARG A 55 -5.34 -14.83 12.12
CA ARG A 55 -6.36 -15.69 11.50
C ARG A 55 -7.74 -15.38 12.04
N TYR A 56 -8.14 -14.11 11.94
CA TYR A 56 -9.33 -13.59 12.61
C TYR A 56 -10.61 -14.25 12.12
N ASP A 57 -10.72 -14.53 10.82
CA ASP A 57 -11.89 -15.22 10.24
C ASP A 57 -12.12 -16.61 10.86
N LEU A 58 -11.05 -17.40 10.95
CA LEU A 58 -11.07 -18.72 11.59
C LEU A 58 -11.25 -18.64 13.11
N ALA A 59 -10.73 -17.59 13.76
CA ALA A 59 -10.94 -17.36 15.19
C ALA A 59 -12.41 -17.06 15.49
N LEU A 60 -13.09 -16.36 14.59
CA LEU A 60 -14.48 -15.98 14.74
C LEU A 60 -15.41 -17.19 14.62
N LEU A 61 -15.14 -18.11 13.69
CA LEU A 61 -15.82 -19.40 13.59
C LEU A 61 -15.68 -20.22 14.90
N ASP A 62 -14.46 -20.29 15.43
CA ASP A 62 -14.21 -20.98 16.70
C ASP A 62 -14.91 -20.29 17.87
N ALA A 63 -14.87 -18.97 17.95
CA ALA A 63 -15.51 -18.22 19.03
C ALA A 63 -17.05 -18.33 18.96
N ALA A 64 -17.63 -18.33 17.76
CA ALA A 64 -19.06 -18.56 17.55
C ALA A 64 -19.46 -19.97 18.05
N GLN A 65 -18.67 -20.99 17.75
CA GLN A 65 -18.91 -22.34 18.24
C GLN A 65 -18.75 -22.44 19.78
N ALA A 66 -17.77 -21.73 20.35
CA ALA A 66 -17.63 -21.65 21.81
C ALA A 66 -18.83 -20.98 22.49
N CYS A 67 -19.37 -19.90 21.91
CA CYS A 67 -20.59 -19.24 22.40
C CYS A 67 -21.80 -20.18 22.31
N LYS A 68 -21.93 -20.97 21.24
CA LYS A 68 -23.02 -21.95 21.07
C LYS A 68 -22.97 -23.04 22.15
N LEU A 69 -21.79 -23.58 22.43
CA LEU A 69 -21.60 -24.64 23.43
C LEU A 69 -21.66 -24.12 24.88
N ARG A 70 -21.32 -22.85 25.10
CA ARG A 70 -21.32 -22.22 26.44
C ARG A 70 -21.98 -20.83 26.40
N PRO A 71 -23.32 -20.75 26.32
CA PRO A 71 -24.04 -19.50 26.09
C PRO A 71 -23.98 -18.49 27.24
N THR A 72 -23.55 -18.91 28.45
CA THR A 72 -23.40 -18.03 29.62
C THR A 72 -21.94 -17.75 29.96
N TRP A 73 -20.98 -18.19 29.14
CA TRP A 73 -19.56 -18.07 29.44
C TRP A 73 -18.96 -16.81 28.81
N SER A 74 -18.75 -15.78 29.64
CA SER A 74 -18.29 -14.46 29.21
C SER A 74 -17.03 -14.48 28.33
N ARG A 75 -16.10 -15.41 28.59
CA ARG A 75 -14.83 -15.49 27.84
C ARG A 75 -15.02 -15.90 26.38
N ALA A 76 -16.04 -16.69 26.04
CA ALA A 76 -16.33 -17.01 24.63
C ALA A 76 -16.76 -15.76 23.85
N PHE A 77 -17.67 -14.97 24.42
CA PHE A 77 -18.12 -13.70 23.85
C PHE A 77 -16.98 -12.69 23.75
N ALA A 78 -16.11 -12.62 24.77
CA ALA A 78 -14.93 -11.76 24.71
C ALA A 78 -13.98 -12.12 23.55
N ARG A 79 -13.75 -13.43 23.28
CA ARG A 79 -12.95 -13.86 22.11
C ARG A 79 -13.60 -13.50 20.78
N ARG A 80 -14.92 -13.63 20.69
CA ARG A 80 -15.67 -13.23 19.49
C ARG A 80 -15.59 -11.72 19.27
N ALA A 81 -15.75 -10.93 20.34
CA ALA A 81 -15.64 -9.48 20.29
C ALA A 81 -14.22 -9.00 19.91
N GLU A 82 -13.20 -9.68 20.43
CA GLU A 82 -11.79 -9.44 20.08
C GLU A 82 -11.54 -9.72 18.59
N ALA A 83 -12.02 -10.85 18.06
CA ALA A 83 -11.92 -11.16 16.63
C ALA A 83 -12.65 -10.12 15.76
N TYR A 84 -13.87 -9.70 16.13
CA TYR A 84 -14.57 -8.60 15.43
C TYR A 84 -13.79 -7.29 15.47
N SER A 85 -13.18 -6.97 16.62
CA SER A 85 -12.37 -5.76 16.78
C SER A 85 -11.14 -5.76 15.86
N HIS A 86 -10.48 -6.92 15.69
CA HIS A 86 -9.36 -7.05 14.76
C HIS A 86 -9.77 -7.02 13.29
N LEU A 87 -10.99 -7.47 12.99
CA LEU A 87 -11.58 -7.35 11.65
C LEU A 87 -12.11 -5.93 11.35
N HIS A 88 -11.99 -4.98 12.29
CA HIS A 88 -12.56 -3.63 12.19
C HIS A 88 -14.08 -3.61 12.00
N ARG A 89 -14.77 -4.65 12.50
CA ARG A 89 -16.23 -4.70 12.61
C ARG A 89 -16.64 -4.12 13.96
N ASP A 90 -16.37 -2.84 14.14
CA ASP A 90 -16.37 -2.18 15.45
C ASP A 90 -17.75 -2.19 16.12
N ASP A 91 -18.83 -2.03 15.34
CA ASP A 91 -20.20 -2.13 15.86
C ASP A 91 -20.51 -3.51 16.44
N LEU A 92 -20.13 -4.58 15.71
CA LEU A 92 -20.30 -5.96 16.15
C LEU A 92 -19.40 -6.27 17.35
N ALA A 93 -18.18 -5.74 17.36
CA ALA A 93 -17.26 -5.88 18.48
C ALA A 93 -17.84 -5.27 19.75
N LEU A 94 -18.36 -4.04 19.70
CA LEU A 94 -18.97 -3.36 20.85
C LEU A 94 -20.21 -4.08 21.37
N LEU A 95 -21.10 -4.50 20.48
CA LEU A 95 -22.29 -5.27 20.87
C LEU A 95 -21.89 -6.58 21.55
N THR A 96 -20.92 -7.30 20.99
CA THR A 96 -20.46 -8.57 21.56
C THR A 96 -19.71 -8.37 22.88
N TYR A 97 -18.95 -7.27 23.05
CA TYR A 97 -18.33 -6.93 24.33
C TYR A 97 -19.38 -6.60 25.41
N GLN A 98 -20.49 -5.93 25.06
CA GLN A 98 -21.58 -5.68 26.00
C GLN A 98 -22.18 -6.99 26.52
N GLU A 99 -22.37 -7.99 25.66
CA GLU A 99 -22.79 -9.33 26.07
C GLU A 99 -21.77 -9.95 27.04
N ALA A 100 -20.47 -9.92 26.70
CA ALA A 100 -19.40 -10.42 27.57
C ALA A 100 -19.36 -9.73 28.95
N ILE A 101 -19.59 -8.42 29.00
CA ILE A 101 -19.65 -7.61 30.24
C ILE A 101 -20.85 -8.03 31.11
N SER A 102 -22.01 -8.26 30.49
CA SER A 102 -23.22 -8.69 31.20
C SER A 102 -23.09 -10.07 31.83
N LEU A 103 -22.32 -10.97 31.20
CA LEU A 103 -22.06 -12.33 31.64
C LEU A 103 -20.81 -12.47 32.52
N ALA A 104 -20.11 -11.37 32.81
CA ALA A 104 -18.83 -11.40 33.53
C ALA A 104 -18.98 -12.02 34.93
N GLU A 105 -18.06 -12.94 35.24
CA GLU A 105 -18.07 -13.76 36.46
C GLU A 105 -17.72 -12.94 37.71
N ASP A 106 -16.90 -11.89 37.54
CA ASP A 106 -16.40 -11.05 38.63
C ASP A 106 -16.11 -9.60 38.14
N PRO A 107 -15.97 -8.63 39.06
CA PRO A 107 -15.70 -7.23 38.70
C PRO A 107 -14.39 -7.00 37.93
N SER A 108 -13.33 -7.77 38.19
CA SER A 108 -12.06 -7.64 37.47
C SER A 108 -12.21 -8.08 36.01
N THR A 109 -12.86 -9.22 35.78
CA THR A 109 -13.19 -9.70 34.44
C THR A 109 -14.05 -8.69 33.68
N ARG A 110 -15.08 -8.13 34.34
CA ARG A 110 -15.92 -7.07 33.76
C ARG A 110 -15.09 -5.86 33.33
N GLN A 111 -14.23 -5.36 34.22
CA GLN A 111 -13.39 -4.19 33.95
C GLN A 111 -12.46 -4.39 32.74
N ARG A 112 -11.90 -5.59 32.56
CA ARG A 112 -11.08 -5.91 31.37
C ARG A 112 -11.89 -5.79 30.09
N TYR A 113 -13.11 -6.33 30.07
CA TYR A 113 -13.97 -6.26 28.89
C TYR A 113 -14.45 -4.82 28.62
N GLU A 114 -14.74 -4.04 29.66
CA GLU A 114 -15.06 -2.61 29.54
C GLU A 114 -13.89 -1.81 28.95
N SER A 115 -12.66 -2.13 29.38
CA SER A 115 -11.45 -1.50 28.87
C SER A 115 -11.22 -1.85 27.40
N ALA A 116 -11.38 -3.12 27.02
CA ALA A 116 -11.31 -3.56 25.62
C ALA A 116 -12.38 -2.88 24.75
N ALA A 117 -13.63 -2.78 25.22
CA ALA A 117 -14.70 -2.06 24.53
C ALA A 117 -14.39 -0.55 24.43
N SER A 118 -13.79 0.04 25.45
CA SER A 118 -13.38 1.45 25.43
C SER A 118 -12.33 1.74 24.36
N LEU A 119 -11.37 0.84 24.15
CA LEU A 119 -10.38 0.97 23.07
C LEU A 119 -11.05 0.96 21.69
N VAL A 120 -12.07 0.12 21.50
CA VAL A 120 -12.86 0.11 20.26
C VAL A 120 -13.62 1.42 20.09
N ARG A 121 -14.29 1.94 21.14
CA ARG A 121 -14.97 3.24 21.08
C ARG A 121 -14.02 4.37 20.74
N GLN A 122 -12.85 4.40 21.37
CA GLN A 122 -11.82 5.40 21.09
C GLN A 122 -11.36 5.33 19.64
N ARG A 123 -11.21 4.12 19.08
CA ARG A 123 -10.88 3.93 17.66
C ARG A 123 -11.96 4.52 16.74
N ILE A 124 -13.24 4.22 17.00
CA ILE A 124 -14.38 4.78 16.24
C ILE A 124 -14.40 6.30 16.35
N GLU A 125 -14.27 6.87 17.55
CA GLU A 125 -14.26 8.31 17.77
C GLU A 125 -13.09 8.98 17.05
N THR A 126 -11.90 8.36 17.09
CA THR A 126 -10.72 8.87 16.37
C THR A 126 -10.95 8.84 14.85
N LEU A 127 -11.53 7.77 14.31
CA LEU A 127 -11.89 7.67 12.90
C LEU A 127 -12.95 8.71 12.49
N ALA A 128 -13.99 8.89 13.31
CA ALA A 128 -15.03 9.89 13.09
C ALA A 128 -14.46 11.32 13.12
N ASN A 129 -13.57 11.60 14.08
CA ASN A 129 -12.87 12.88 14.19
C ASN A 129 -11.93 13.11 13.00
N LYS A 130 -11.20 12.09 12.51
CA LYS A 130 -10.37 12.19 11.29
C LYS A 130 -11.22 12.45 10.04
N THR A 131 -12.40 11.85 9.95
CA THR A 131 -13.34 12.08 8.85
C THR A 131 -13.93 13.50 8.90
N SER A 132 -14.13 14.06 10.10
CA SER A 132 -14.52 15.46 10.31
C SER A 132 -13.35 16.46 10.15
N ALA A 133 -12.11 16.02 10.36
CA ALA A 133 -10.88 16.82 10.30
C ALA A 133 -10.22 16.81 8.92
N LEU A 134 -10.87 16.26 7.89
CA LEU A 134 -10.42 16.40 6.49
C LEU A 134 -10.36 17.86 5.98
N ILE A 135 -10.62 18.85 6.86
CA ILE A 135 -10.48 20.30 6.61
C ILE A 135 -9.41 20.97 7.51
N SER A 136 -8.77 20.32 8.48
CA SER A 136 -7.67 20.96 9.21
C SER A 136 -6.72 19.99 9.88
N GLU A 137 -5.43 20.23 9.64
CA GLU A 137 -4.26 19.73 10.35
C GLU A 137 -3.76 18.33 9.95
N VAL A 138 -2.64 18.36 9.23
CA VAL A 138 -1.66 17.28 9.15
C VAL A 138 -1.23 16.97 10.58
N GLU A 139 -1.82 15.95 11.21
CA GLU A 139 -1.18 15.28 12.35
C GLU A 139 0.22 14.90 11.85
N THR A 140 1.25 15.52 12.44
CA THR A 140 2.66 15.25 12.16
C THR A 140 2.95 13.80 12.51
N ASN A 141 2.70 12.93 11.53
CA ASN A 141 3.00 11.52 11.58
C ASN A 141 4.50 11.36 11.36
N ASP A 142 5.29 11.87 12.30
CA ASP A 142 6.74 11.97 12.20
C ASP A 142 7.37 10.58 12.39
N PHE A 143 7.38 9.82 11.29
CA PHE A 143 8.00 8.50 11.23
C PHE A 143 9.50 8.57 11.56
N CYS A 144 10.16 9.69 11.27
CA CYS A 144 11.55 9.93 11.63
C CYS A 144 11.73 10.01 13.15
N ALA A 145 10.86 10.73 13.87
CA ALA A 145 10.88 10.75 15.33
C ALA A 145 10.68 9.36 15.94
N ARG A 146 9.74 8.56 15.40
CA ARG A 146 9.52 7.18 15.86
C ARG A 146 10.74 6.30 15.58
N TYR A 147 11.32 6.38 14.39
CA TYR A 147 12.54 5.66 14.06
C TYR A 147 13.71 6.05 14.97
N ASN A 148 13.89 7.34 15.23
CA ASN A 148 14.90 7.86 16.16
C ASN A 148 14.68 7.40 17.60
N GLU A 149 13.44 7.17 18.02
CA GLU A 149 13.14 6.57 19.32
C GLU A 149 13.57 5.09 19.38
N LEU A 150 13.38 4.33 18.31
CA LEU A 150 13.85 2.95 18.21
C LEU A 150 15.38 2.87 18.29
N LEU A 151 16.08 3.78 17.59
CA LEU A 151 17.54 3.93 17.68
C LEU A 151 18.00 4.19 19.12
N LYS A 152 17.37 5.15 19.81
CA LYS A 152 17.69 5.49 21.22
C LYS A 152 17.46 4.34 22.18
N LYS A 153 16.50 3.46 21.88
CA LYS A 153 16.16 2.28 22.69
C LYS A 153 16.98 1.05 22.35
N GLU A 154 17.91 1.14 21.39
CA GLU A 154 18.67 0.00 20.87
C GLU A 154 17.73 -1.15 20.44
N ASP A 155 16.62 -0.81 19.78
CA ASP A 155 15.66 -1.80 19.32
C ASP A 155 16.35 -2.79 18.36
N PRO A 156 16.26 -4.12 18.62
CA PRO A 156 17.02 -5.12 17.87
C PRO A 156 16.66 -5.17 16.38
N ARG A 157 15.52 -4.61 15.97
CA ARG A 157 15.13 -4.53 14.56
C ARG A 157 15.99 -3.53 13.79
N VAL A 158 16.53 -2.50 14.44
CA VAL A 158 17.42 -1.52 13.83
C VAL A 158 18.78 -2.17 13.54
N GLY A 159 19.26 -2.10 12.30
CA GLY A 159 20.53 -2.72 11.89
C GLY A 159 20.48 -4.25 11.66
N SER A 160 19.38 -4.92 12.02
CA SER A 160 19.12 -6.33 11.65
C SER A 160 18.75 -6.51 10.16
N GLY A 161 18.38 -5.41 9.50
CA GLY A 161 17.81 -5.40 8.16
C GLY A 161 16.28 -5.59 8.12
N GLU A 162 15.60 -5.64 9.26
CA GLU A 162 14.13 -5.66 9.34
C GLU A 162 13.49 -4.31 9.06
N LEU A 163 14.23 -3.19 9.22
CA LEU A 163 13.75 -1.82 9.04
C LEU A 163 14.36 -1.10 7.83
N LYS A 164 14.68 -1.85 6.77
CA LYS A 164 15.37 -1.31 5.58
C LYS A 164 14.58 -0.22 4.86
N SER A 165 13.25 -0.37 4.80
CA SER A 165 12.40 0.64 4.17
C SER A 165 12.37 1.93 4.99
N ALA A 166 12.27 1.82 6.31
CA ALA A 166 12.37 2.95 7.21
C ALA A 166 13.73 3.65 7.14
N GLU A 167 14.83 2.90 7.11
CA GLU A 167 16.18 3.44 6.96
C GLU A 167 16.32 4.31 5.71
N ALA A 168 15.84 3.83 4.55
CA ALA A 168 15.89 4.60 3.31
C ALA A 168 14.99 5.85 3.35
N ALA A 169 13.78 5.73 3.91
CA ALA A 169 12.86 6.86 4.04
C ALA A 169 13.40 7.96 4.99
N VAL A 170 14.04 7.57 6.10
CA VAL A 170 14.66 8.51 7.05
C VAL A 170 15.89 9.18 6.42
N TYR A 171 16.71 8.42 5.69
CA TYR A 171 17.84 8.99 4.95
C TYR A 171 17.39 10.06 3.94
N ALA A 172 16.34 9.77 3.17
CA ALA A 172 15.76 10.75 2.24
C ALA A 172 15.20 11.97 2.99
N TYR A 173 14.52 11.76 4.12
CA TYR A 173 13.99 12.83 4.95
C TYR A 173 15.09 13.77 5.45
N GLU A 174 16.15 13.23 6.07
CA GLU A 174 17.24 14.05 6.64
C GLU A 174 17.95 14.89 5.57
N MET A 175 18.11 14.32 4.36
CA MET A 175 18.71 15.03 3.23
C MET A 175 17.82 16.20 2.76
N ILE A 176 16.50 15.98 2.65
CA ILE A 176 15.55 17.03 2.27
C ILE A 176 15.44 18.09 3.37
N GLU A 177 15.37 17.68 4.64
CA GLU A 177 15.31 18.58 5.78
C GLU A 177 16.50 19.54 5.78
N LYS A 178 17.71 18.98 5.65
CA LYS A 178 18.94 19.76 5.59
C LYS A 178 18.92 20.77 4.45
N ALA A 179 18.57 20.34 3.23
CA ALA A 179 18.50 21.22 2.07
C ALA A 179 17.47 22.35 2.24
N MET A 180 16.31 22.04 2.82
CA MET A 180 15.26 23.01 3.12
C MET A 180 15.70 24.03 4.18
N LEU A 181 16.37 23.59 5.25
CA LEU A 181 16.89 24.49 6.28
C LEU A 181 18.02 25.38 5.76
N GLU A 182 18.89 24.86 4.88
CA GLU A 182 19.91 25.65 4.20
C GLU A 182 19.28 26.73 3.29
N LEU A 183 18.21 26.39 2.57
CA LEU A 183 17.43 27.36 1.81
C LEU A 183 16.83 28.43 2.72
N ASP A 184 16.25 28.04 3.85
CA ASP A 184 15.64 28.96 4.81
C ASP A 184 16.64 29.98 5.36
N ASP A 185 17.85 29.50 5.70
CA ASP A 185 18.92 30.28 6.31
C ASP A 185 19.61 31.24 5.34
N GLN A 186 19.76 30.82 4.08
CA GLN A 186 20.55 31.55 3.10
C GLN A 186 19.71 32.45 2.19
N MET A 187 18.43 32.12 1.96
CA MET A 187 17.57 32.94 1.12
C MET A 187 17.06 34.16 1.90
N LEU A 188 17.73 35.30 1.69
CA LEU A 188 17.36 36.60 2.24
C LEU A 188 16.61 37.43 1.20
N MET A 189 15.47 37.99 1.60
CA MET A 189 14.77 39.01 0.82
C MET A 189 15.31 40.39 1.22
N SER A 190 15.81 41.16 0.25
CA SER A 190 16.21 42.54 0.47
C SER A 190 15.00 43.46 0.66
N GLU A 191 15.25 44.68 1.14
CA GLU A 191 14.19 45.69 1.36
C GLU A 191 13.45 46.11 0.08
N ASP A 192 14.09 46.01 -1.09
CA ASP A 192 13.49 46.29 -2.39
C ASP A 192 12.76 45.09 -3.00
N GLY A 193 12.69 43.97 -2.28
CA GLY A 193 12.04 42.74 -2.71
C GLY A 193 12.87 41.89 -3.67
N THR A 194 14.15 42.22 -3.88
CA THR A 194 15.06 41.36 -4.63
C THR A 194 15.51 40.17 -3.79
N VAL A 195 15.69 39.03 -4.45
CA VAL A 195 16.13 37.78 -3.82
C VAL A 195 17.31 37.25 -4.61
N GLU A 196 18.37 36.86 -3.90
CA GLU A 196 19.52 36.15 -4.46
C GLU A 196 19.32 34.64 -4.35
N ALA A 197 19.80 33.91 -5.35
CA ALA A 197 19.75 32.46 -5.36
C ALA A 197 20.71 31.89 -4.30
N VAL A 198 20.27 30.88 -3.56
CA VAL A 198 21.17 30.07 -2.73
C VAL A 198 22.04 29.22 -3.64
N SER A 199 23.36 29.19 -3.38
CA SER A 199 24.34 28.46 -4.18
C SER A 199 25.34 27.71 -3.29
N PRO A 200 25.57 26.39 -3.49
CA PRO A 200 24.91 25.51 -4.47
C PRO A 200 23.39 25.42 -4.27
N SER A 201 22.65 25.16 -5.36
CA SER A 201 21.18 25.15 -5.30
C SER A 201 20.68 23.98 -4.43
N PRO A 202 19.88 24.26 -3.37
CA PRO A 202 19.28 23.21 -2.54
C PRO A 202 18.33 22.27 -3.31
N ILE A 203 17.87 22.69 -4.49
CA ILE A 203 17.04 21.88 -5.39
C ILE A 203 17.72 20.57 -5.78
N LEU A 204 19.05 20.56 -5.87
CA LEU A 204 19.81 19.38 -6.26
C LEU A 204 19.68 18.26 -5.22
N ASP A 205 19.86 18.60 -3.94
CA ASP A 205 19.76 17.65 -2.82
C ASP A 205 18.31 17.25 -2.55
N ILE A 206 17.35 18.18 -2.72
CA ILE A 206 15.92 17.87 -2.66
C ILE A 206 15.55 16.83 -3.72
N ALA A 207 16.05 16.99 -4.95
CA ALA A 207 15.82 16.04 -6.03
C ALA A 207 16.39 14.65 -5.69
N ASP A 208 17.62 14.57 -5.17
CA ASP A 208 18.22 13.29 -4.77
C ASP A 208 17.46 12.63 -3.60
N GLY A 209 16.88 13.44 -2.69
CA GLY A 209 16.04 12.93 -1.61
C GLY A 209 14.77 12.29 -2.11
N ILE A 210 14.05 12.99 -2.98
CA ILE A 210 12.82 12.47 -3.58
C ILE A 210 13.11 11.20 -4.39
N LEU A 211 14.23 11.16 -5.14
CA LEU A 211 14.63 9.97 -5.90
C LEU A 211 15.05 8.78 -5.03
N THR A 212 15.56 9.05 -3.83
CA THR A 212 15.93 8.01 -2.88
C THR A 212 14.68 7.40 -2.25
N ASP A 213 13.82 8.25 -1.70
CA ASP A 213 12.52 7.85 -1.20
C ASP A 213 11.55 9.04 -1.15
N PRO A 214 10.48 9.05 -1.96
CA PRO A 214 9.54 10.17 -1.99
C PRO A 214 8.79 10.36 -0.65
N ARG A 215 8.75 9.34 0.22
CA ARG A 215 8.13 9.45 1.56
C ARG A 215 8.92 10.38 2.49
N GLY A 216 10.19 10.64 2.19
CA GLY A 216 11.01 11.59 2.94
C GLY A 216 10.67 13.06 2.69
N PHE A 217 9.92 13.37 1.63
CA PHE A 217 9.61 14.76 1.29
C PHE A 217 8.71 15.42 2.34
N HIS A 218 9.17 16.54 2.87
CA HIS A 218 8.43 17.38 3.80
C HIS A 218 8.95 18.83 3.70
N ILE A 219 8.17 19.77 4.23
CA ILE A 219 8.57 21.17 4.35
C ILE A 219 8.66 21.48 5.84
N PRO A 220 9.86 21.63 6.43
CA PRO A 220 9.99 21.93 7.85
C PRO A 220 9.45 23.33 8.18
N PRO A 221 9.15 23.62 9.46
CA PRO A 221 8.78 24.96 9.89
C PRO A 221 9.88 25.98 9.55
N GLY A 222 9.57 26.97 8.72
CA GLY A 222 10.50 28.03 8.37
C GLY A 222 10.66 29.08 9.47
N LYS A 223 11.79 29.79 9.46
CA LYS A 223 12.11 30.89 10.39
C LYS A 223 11.43 32.21 10.02
N ASP A 224 11.10 32.40 8.74
CA ASP A 224 10.49 33.62 8.21
C ASP A 224 8.98 33.44 7.99
N GLU A 225 8.17 34.07 8.85
CA GLU A 225 6.70 34.08 8.72
C GLU A 225 6.20 34.80 7.46
N LYS A 226 6.98 35.74 6.90
CA LYS A 226 6.59 36.54 5.74
C LYS A 226 6.87 35.85 4.40
N CYS A 227 7.85 34.95 4.39
CA CYS A 227 8.21 34.14 3.22
C CYS A 227 8.36 32.67 3.66
N PRO A 228 7.23 31.93 3.73
CA PRO A 228 7.24 30.54 4.12
C PRO A 228 8.14 29.69 3.21
N LEU A 229 8.64 28.58 3.74
CA LEU A 229 9.66 27.80 3.05
C LEU A 229 9.21 27.22 1.70
N ALA A 230 7.91 26.89 1.56
CA ALA A 230 7.31 26.52 0.28
C ALA A 230 7.43 27.63 -0.78
N GLN A 231 7.26 28.89 -0.37
CA GLN A 231 7.44 30.04 -1.24
C GLN A 231 8.92 30.25 -1.57
N LYS A 232 9.83 30.14 -0.59
CA LYS A 232 11.28 30.18 -0.83
C LYS A 232 11.73 29.14 -1.84
N LEU A 233 11.18 27.93 -1.78
CA LEU A 233 11.47 26.86 -2.75
C LEU A 233 11.09 27.25 -4.18
N THR A 234 9.91 27.86 -4.33
CA THR A 234 9.43 28.37 -5.63
C THR A 234 10.34 29.48 -6.15
N ILE A 235 10.69 30.44 -5.27
CA ILE A 235 11.61 31.54 -5.62
C ILE A 235 12.99 30.99 -5.99
N GLN A 236 13.49 29.96 -5.31
CA GLN A 236 14.79 29.36 -5.62
C GLN A 236 14.82 28.79 -7.04
N LEU A 237 13.77 28.04 -7.43
CA LEU A 237 13.64 27.52 -8.79
C LEU A 237 13.67 28.65 -9.84
N GLU A 238 12.95 29.76 -9.60
CA GLU A 238 12.95 30.92 -10.50
C GLU A 238 14.31 31.63 -10.55
N CYS A 239 14.96 31.78 -9.39
CA CYS A 239 16.27 32.39 -9.25
C CYS A 239 17.35 31.59 -9.98
N ASP A 240 17.36 30.27 -9.85
CA ASP A 240 18.31 29.40 -10.54
C ASP A 240 18.21 29.54 -12.07
N LEU A 241 16.97 29.56 -12.59
CA LEU A 241 16.71 29.78 -14.01
C LEU A 241 17.17 31.16 -14.48
N ARG A 242 17.02 32.19 -13.65
CA ARG A 242 17.45 33.56 -13.96
C ARG A 242 18.97 33.69 -13.95
N VAL A 243 19.64 33.21 -12.89
CA VAL A 243 21.10 33.33 -12.71
C VAL A 243 21.86 32.62 -13.83
N LEU A 244 21.36 31.46 -14.28
CA LEU A 244 21.96 30.67 -15.35
C LEU A 244 21.47 31.08 -16.75
N ASN A 245 20.69 32.17 -16.86
CA ASN A 245 20.10 32.67 -18.11
C ASN A 245 19.28 31.61 -18.88
N LEU A 246 18.61 30.71 -18.15
CA LEU A 246 17.85 29.58 -18.72
C LEU A 246 16.42 29.95 -19.10
N ASN A 247 15.94 31.11 -18.64
CA ASN A 247 14.59 31.60 -18.94
C ASN A 247 14.30 31.76 -20.44
N ASP A 248 15.32 31.98 -21.27
CA ASP A 248 15.12 32.10 -22.72
C ASP A 248 14.65 30.78 -23.33
N TYR A 249 15.26 29.66 -22.94
CA TYR A 249 14.87 28.31 -23.37
C TYR A 249 13.42 27.98 -23.01
N ILE A 250 13.01 28.36 -21.80
CA ILE A 250 11.63 28.17 -21.35
C ILE A 250 10.67 29.05 -22.17
N LYS A 251 10.99 30.34 -22.36
CA LYS A 251 10.14 31.28 -23.10
C LYS A 251 9.95 30.91 -24.55
N ARG A 252 10.98 30.36 -25.20
CA ARG A 252 10.93 29.93 -26.60
C ARG A 252 10.35 28.53 -26.80
N ASN A 253 9.94 27.84 -25.72
CA ASN A 253 9.56 26.43 -25.73
C ASN A 253 10.61 25.55 -26.42
N ALA A 254 11.88 25.76 -26.07
CA ALA A 254 12.99 25.00 -26.65
C ALA A 254 12.77 23.50 -26.46
N THR A 255 12.96 22.73 -27.52
CA THR A 255 12.94 21.26 -27.40
C THR A 255 14.20 20.79 -26.67
N PRO A 256 14.18 19.60 -26.04
CA PRO A 256 15.39 19.02 -25.46
C PRO A 256 16.58 18.95 -26.42
N ASP A 257 16.34 18.66 -27.70
CA ASP A 257 17.38 18.62 -28.72
C ASP A 257 18.00 19.99 -28.99
N GLU A 258 17.17 21.03 -29.16
CA GLU A 258 17.65 22.41 -29.36
C GLU A 258 18.44 22.90 -28.16
N LEU A 259 17.98 22.60 -26.94
CA LEU A 259 18.68 22.92 -25.71
C LEU A 259 20.08 22.27 -25.71
N LEU A 260 20.15 20.97 -26.03
CA LEU A 260 21.39 20.22 -26.02
C LEU A 260 22.35 20.63 -27.15
N ASP A 261 21.84 21.06 -28.30
CA ASP A 261 22.67 21.61 -29.37
C ASP A 261 23.38 22.90 -28.93
N ASP A 262 22.67 23.79 -28.24
CA ASP A 262 23.25 25.03 -27.71
C ASP A 262 24.34 24.73 -26.66
N PHE A 263 24.09 23.79 -25.73
CA PHE A 263 25.11 23.38 -24.75
C PHE A 263 26.26 22.59 -25.37
N HIS A 264 26.00 21.74 -26.36
CA HIS A 264 27.06 21.02 -27.05
C HIS A 264 27.97 21.99 -27.82
N ALA A 265 27.40 23.00 -28.48
CA ALA A 265 28.17 24.05 -29.13
C ALA A 265 28.99 24.87 -28.13
N MET A 266 28.42 25.20 -26.96
CA MET A 266 29.14 25.88 -25.87
C MET A 266 30.36 25.06 -25.43
N VAL A 267 30.16 23.79 -25.11
CA VAL A 267 31.23 22.89 -24.68
C VAL A 267 32.31 22.74 -25.74
N GLN A 268 31.95 22.54 -27.02
CA GLN A 268 32.93 22.39 -28.10
C GLN A 268 33.77 23.66 -28.34
N LYS A 269 33.19 24.83 -28.10
CA LYS A 269 33.86 26.12 -28.36
C LYS A 269 34.71 26.60 -27.20
N GLU A 270 34.24 26.39 -25.96
CA GLU A 270 34.78 27.03 -24.76
C GLU A 270 35.32 26.02 -23.73
N ASP A 271 35.20 24.71 -23.99
CA ASP A 271 35.55 23.62 -23.06
C ASP A 271 34.89 23.77 -21.68
N ASN A 272 33.71 24.40 -21.66
CA ASN A 272 33.04 24.82 -20.43
C ASN A 272 32.02 23.78 -19.94
N TRP A 273 32.52 22.57 -19.65
CA TRP A 273 31.69 21.49 -19.09
C TRP A 273 31.08 21.84 -17.75
N GLU A 274 31.75 22.66 -16.94
CA GLU A 274 31.27 23.07 -15.61
C GLU A 274 29.94 23.83 -15.70
N LEU A 275 29.88 24.87 -16.55
CA LEU A 275 28.66 25.66 -16.74
C LEU A 275 27.55 24.84 -17.39
N ALA A 276 27.88 24.02 -18.39
CA ALA A 276 26.91 23.15 -19.05
C ALA A 276 26.30 22.16 -18.06
N ARG A 277 27.13 21.50 -17.24
CA ARG A 277 26.70 20.55 -16.21
C ARG A 277 25.80 21.22 -15.17
N LEU A 278 26.20 22.39 -14.66
CA LEU A 278 25.40 23.15 -13.70
C LEU A 278 24.03 23.53 -14.29
N SER A 279 24.02 24.07 -15.50
CA SER A 279 22.80 24.50 -16.20
C SER A 279 21.82 23.37 -16.48
N LEU A 280 22.33 22.26 -17.02
CA LEU A 280 21.51 21.09 -17.34
C LEU A 280 21.03 20.39 -16.08
N SER A 281 21.87 20.29 -15.05
CA SER A 281 21.46 19.74 -13.76
C SER A 281 20.31 20.53 -13.15
N THR A 282 20.39 21.87 -13.15
CA THR A 282 19.32 22.76 -12.72
C THR A 282 18.03 22.54 -13.51
N LEU A 283 18.09 22.46 -14.84
CA LEU A 283 16.90 22.24 -15.67
C LEU A 283 16.27 20.88 -15.40
N ILE A 284 17.07 19.82 -15.38
CA ILE A 284 16.60 18.44 -15.23
C ILE A 284 16.01 18.23 -13.84
N ARG A 285 16.77 18.54 -12.78
CA ARG A 285 16.36 18.32 -11.38
C ARG A 285 15.31 19.32 -10.92
N GLY A 286 15.40 20.58 -11.36
CA GLY A 286 14.36 21.58 -11.11
C GLY A 286 13.04 21.21 -11.77
N SER A 287 13.06 20.67 -13.00
CA SER A 287 11.85 20.13 -13.64
C SER A 287 11.33 18.91 -12.90
N PHE A 288 12.19 17.99 -12.47
CA PHE A 288 11.78 16.84 -11.66
C PHE A 288 11.09 17.25 -10.34
N VAL A 289 11.72 18.14 -9.56
CA VAL A 289 11.14 18.65 -8.30
C VAL A 289 9.83 19.39 -8.59
N SER A 290 9.78 20.23 -9.63
CA SER A 290 8.55 20.92 -10.03
C SER A 290 7.44 19.94 -10.42
N GLY A 291 7.76 18.84 -11.11
CA GLY A 291 6.81 17.80 -11.45
C GLY A 291 6.27 17.07 -10.23
N PHE A 292 7.15 16.75 -9.28
CA PHE A 292 6.79 16.12 -8.00
C PHE A 292 5.85 17.01 -7.17
N LEU A 293 6.15 18.31 -7.08
CA LEU A 293 5.28 19.27 -6.40
C LEU A 293 3.92 19.42 -7.10
N ALA A 294 3.89 19.43 -8.44
CA ALA A 294 2.63 19.48 -9.19
C ALA A 294 1.77 18.25 -8.93
N GLU A 295 2.37 17.05 -8.90
CA GLU A 295 1.67 15.81 -8.56
C GLU A 295 1.08 15.85 -7.14
N ALA A 296 1.87 16.32 -6.15
CA ALA A 296 1.43 16.49 -4.78
C ALA A 296 0.26 17.50 -4.64
N GLN A 297 0.20 18.50 -5.53
CA GLN A 297 -0.90 19.46 -5.61
C GLN A 297 -2.09 18.95 -6.43
N GLY A 298 -1.97 17.76 -7.03
CA GLY A 298 -3.02 17.11 -7.82
C GLY A 298 -3.00 17.44 -9.31
N ASP A 299 -2.08 18.30 -9.78
CA ASP A 299 -1.91 18.65 -11.19
C ASP A 299 -1.05 17.63 -11.93
N THR A 300 -1.68 16.51 -12.27
CA THR A 300 -1.00 15.36 -12.89
C THR A 300 -0.51 15.66 -14.31
N TYR A 301 -1.19 16.52 -15.07
CA TYR A 301 -0.74 16.87 -16.43
C TYR A 301 0.50 17.75 -16.42
N LEU A 302 0.57 18.72 -15.51
CA LEU A 302 1.79 19.51 -15.31
C LEU A 302 2.94 18.61 -14.85
N ALA A 303 2.69 17.68 -13.91
CA ALA A 303 3.69 16.71 -13.47
C ALA A 303 4.27 15.90 -14.65
N LEU A 304 3.40 15.30 -15.47
CA LEU A 304 3.82 14.56 -16.67
C LEU A 304 4.64 15.40 -17.64
N SER A 305 4.19 16.62 -17.93
CA SER A 305 4.91 17.55 -18.81
C SER A 305 6.33 17.83 -18.29
N LYS A 306 6.48 18.08 -16.98
CA LYS A 306 7.78 18.33 -16.35
C LYS A 306 8.70 17.11 -16.37
N TYR A 307 8.16 15.93 -16.08
CA TYR A 307 8.95 14.69 -16.11
C TYR A 307 9.38 14.32 -17.53
N LEU A 308 8.49 14.44 -18.52
CA LEU A 308 8.81 14.16 -19.92
C LEU A 308 9.85 15.14 -20.46
N TYR A 309 9.77 16.42 -20.09
CA TYR A 309 10.79 17.41 -20.45
C TYR A 309 12.16 17.04 -19.87
N ALA A 310 12.21 16.70 -18.57
CA ALA A 310 13.45 16.24 -17.94
C ALA A 310 13.99 14.95 -18.59
N LEU A 311 13.11 13.99 -18.93
CA LEU A 311 13.51 12.72 -19.55
C LEU A 311 14.07 12.94 -20.94
N GLY A 312 13.43 13.79 -21.73
CA GLY A 312 13.90 14.13 -23.08
C GLY A 312 15.32 14.72 -23.06
N ILE A 313 15.64 15.59 -22.10
CA ILE A 313 17.00 16.13 -21.95
C ILE A 313 17.98 15.02 -21.57
N VAL A 314 17.61 14.17 -20.61
CA VAL A 314 18.48 13.09 -20.12
C VAL A 314 18.77 12.08 -21.22
N GLU A 315 17.76 11.64 -21.97
CA GLU A 315 17.93 10.64 -23.04
C GLU A 315 18.73 11.19 -24.21
N ALA A 316 18.35 12.34 -24.75
CA ALA A 316 19.08 12.97 -25.86
C ALA A 316 20.53 13.31 -25.47
N GLY A 317 20.76 13.75 -24.23
CA GLY A 317 22.11 14.03 -23.74
C GLY A 317 22.95 12.76 -23.59
N ARG A 318 22.38 11.65 -23.11
CA ARG A 318 23.06 10.35 -23.02
C ARG A 318 23.43 9.77 -24.38
N GLU A 319 22.58 9.96 -25.38
CA GLU A 319 22.88 9.56 -26.76
C GLU A 319 23.98 10.42 -27.38
N ARG A 320 23.88 11.75 -27.22
CA ARG A 320 24.83 12.71 -27.81
C ARG A 320 26.21 12.65 -27.14
N TRP A 321 26.26 12.36 -25.85
CA TRP A 321 27.48 12.35 -25.04
C TRP A 321 27.79 10.95 -24.50
N VAL A 322 27.67 9.95 -25.36
CA VAL A 322 27.93 8.54 -25.03
C VAL A 322 29.38 8.30 -24.56
N ASP A 323 30.34 9.00 -25.16
CA ASP A 323 31.77 8.88 -24.87
C ASP A 323 32.28 9.88 -23.80
N VAL A 324 31.38 10.68 -23.22
CA VAL A 324 31.72 11.67 -22.19
C VAL A 324 31.59 11.04 -20.80
N SER A 325 32.57 11.30 -19.94
CA SER A 325 32.58 10.78 -18.57
C SER A 325 31.39 11.30 -17.74
N ASP A 326 30.93 10.53 -16.76
CA ASP A 326 29.89 10.96 -15.81
C ASP A 326 30.32 12.19 -15.00
N ASP A 327 31.63 12.36 -14.76
CA ASP A 327 32.17 13.51 -14.05
C ASP A 327 32.01 14.79 -14.88
N ASP A 328 32.16 14.70 -16.20
CA ASP A 328 32.01 15.84 -17.12
C ASP A 328 30.55 16.16 -17.40
N ARG A 329 29.76 15.15 -17.84
CA ARG A 329 28.34 15.36 -18.19
C ARG A 329 27.43 15.57 -16.97
N GLY A 330 27.80 15.00 -15.82
CA GLY A 330 27.08 15.15 -14.55
C GLY A 330 26.16 13.98 -14.18
N SER A 331 25.84 13.92 -12.89
CA SER A 331 25.06 12.82 -12.28
C SER A 331 23.63 12.70 -12.79
N SER A 332 23.03 13.79 -13.28
CA SER A 332 21.67 13.81 -13.84
C SER A 332 21.54 12.96 -15.12
N PHE A 333 22.65 12.66 -15.81
CA PHE A 333 22.67 11.77 -16.99
C PHE A 333 22.98 10.31 -16.64
N ARG A 334 23.14 9.96 -15.37
CA ARG A 334 23.29 8.56 -14.96
C ARG A 334 22.03 7.77 -15.29
N PHE A 335 22.20 6.51 -15.67
CA PHE A 335 21.08 5.65 -16.03
C PHE A 335 20.09 5.45 -14.86
N THR A 336 20.55 5.56 -13.62
CA THR A 336 19.73 5.45 -12.41
C THR A 336 18.72 6.60 -12.30
N PHE A 337 19.12 7.82 -12.67
CA PHE A 337 18.23 8.97 -12.73
C PHE A 337 17.18 8.78 -13.81
N ALA A 338 17.59 8.44 -15.04
CA ALA A 338 16.67 8.17 -16.15
C ALA A 338 15.64 7.08 -15.80
N ARG A 339 16.09 5.99 -15.17
CA ARG A 339 15.23 4.90 -14.70
C ARG A 339 14.16 5.40 -13.74
N ASN A 340 14.53 6.14 -12.70
CA ASN A 340 13.55 6.64 -11.72
C ASN A 340 12.63 7.71 -12.31
N LEU A 341 13.11 8.52 -13.24
CA LEU A 341 12.26 9.47 -13.95
C LEU A 341 11.16 8.75 -14.74
N LYS A 342 11.47 7.61 -15.37
CA LYS A 342 10.47 6.73 -16.02
C LYS A 342 9.48 6.13 -15.01
N VAL A 343 9.95 5.77 -13.81
CA VAL A 343 9.06 5.32 -12.72
C VAL A 343 8.05 6.42 -12.38
N HIS A 344 8.50 7.67 -12.19
CA HIS A 344 7.59 8.78 -11.88
C HIS A 344 6.62 9.10 -13.04
N ILE A 345 7.06 9.02 -14.30
CA ILE A 345 6.17 9.17 -15.46
C ILE A 345 5.10 8.08 -15.44
N MET A 346 5.50 6.82 -15.26
CA MET A 346 4.59 5.68 -15.20
C MET A 346 3.55 5.84 -14.08
N LEU A 347 3.99 6.20 -12.87
CA LEU A 347 3.08 6.44 -11.73
C LEU A 347 2.15 7.64 -11.99
N ALA A 348 2.64 8.72 -12.58
CA ALA A 348 1.81 9.86 -12.93
C ALA A 348 0.77 9.52 -14.02
N LEU A 349 1.11 8.66 -15.00
CA LEU A 349 0.16 8.14 -15.98
C LEU A 349 -0.90 7.25 -15.30
N GLU A 350 -0.52 6.37 -14.37
CA GLU A 350 -1.48 5.57 -13.59
C GLU A 350 -2.44 6.48 -12.80
N THR A 351 -1.91 7.49 -12.11
CA THR A 351 -2.70 8.48 -11.36
C THR A 351 -3.65 9.25 -12.27
N ALA A 352 -3.19 9.69 -13.45
CA ALA A 352 -4.02 10.38 -14.43
C ALA A 352 -5.18 9.51 -14.89
N LEU A 353 -4.92 8.23 -15.19
CA LEU A 353 -5.97 7.29 -15.60
C LEU A 353 -6.98 7.02 -14.48
N TRP A 354 -6.52 6.93 -13.23
CA TRP A 354 -7.41 6.74 -12.07
C TRP A 354 -8.30 7.96 -11.80
N LYS A 355 -7.74 9.17 -11.94
CA LYS A 355 -8.49 10.44 -11.76
C LYS A 355 -9.41 10.77 -12.94
N ALA A 356 -9.21 10.14 -14.10
CA ALA A 356 -9.96 10.45 -15.32
C ALA A 356 -11.46 10.14 -15.16
N SER A 357 -12.24 11.22 -15.18
CA SER A 357 -13.68 11.25 -14.94
C SER A 357 -14.50 11.25 -16.22
N THR A 358 -13.89 11.67 -17.34
CA THR A 358 -14.50 11.68 -18.67
C THR A 358 -13.83 10.66 -19.59
N LEU A 359 -14.53 10.28 -20.67
CA LEU A 359 -13.95 9.41 -21.70
C LEU A 359 -12.77 10.10 -22.40
N GLU A 360 -12.88 11.40 -22.67
CA GLU A 360 -11.82 12.20 -23.30
C GLU A 360 -10.54 12.23 -22.45
N GLU A 361 -10.65 12.45 -21.14
CA GLU A 361 -9.51 12.36 -20.21
C GLU A 361 -8.87 10.96 -20.23
N ARG A 362 -9.69 9.90 -20.24
CA ARG A 362 -9.19 8.51 -20.32
C ARG A 362 -8.47 8.22 -21.63
N GLU A 363 -8.93 8.81 -22.73
CA GLU A 363 -8.29 8.65 -24.05
C GLU A 363 -6.93 9.37 -24.13
N THR A 364 -6.67 10.37 -23.28
CA THR A 364 -5.36 11.05 -23.23
C THR A 364 -4.23 10.20 -22.64
N VAL A 365 -4.56 9.14 -21.88
CA VAL A 365 -3.59 8.28 -21.20
C VAL A 365 -3.75 6.84 -21.67
N SER A 366 -2.74 6.30 -22.35
CA SER A 366 -2.80 4.93 -22.85
C SER A 366 -2.27 3.92 -21.84
N LEU A 367 -3.06 2.86 -21.58
CA LEU A 367 -2.58 1.68 -20.86
C LEU A 367 -1.33 1.06 -21.50
N ALA A 368 -1.19 1.17 -22.83
CA ALA A 368 0.00 0.68 -23.52
C ALA A 368 1.24 1.52 -23.17
N GLN A 369 1.10 2.83 -22.96
CA GLN A 369 2.22 3.68 -22.54
C GLN A 369 2.71 3.30 -21.14
N ILE A 370 1.79 3.09 -20.19
CA ILE A 370 2.12 2.65 -18.82
C ILE A 370 2.88 1.31 -18.88
N GLN A 371 2.36 0.33 -19.62
CA GLN A 371 3.01 -0.97 -19.75
C GLN A 371 4.37 -0.87 -20.43
N ASN A 372 4.52 -0.08 -21.50
CA ASN A 372 5.81 0.06 -22.19
C ASN A 372 6.87 0.62 -21.25
N TYR A 373 6.56 1.64 -20.44
CA TYR A 373 7.48 2.14 -19.43
C TYR A 373 7.81 1.07 -18.39
N ALA A 374 6.82 0.33 -17.90
CA ALA A 374 7.03 -0.73 -16.93
C ALA A 374 7.96 -1.84 -17.46
N GLU A 375 7.71 -2.32 -18.68
CA GLU A 375 8.55 -3.33 -19.35
C GLU A 375 9.97 -2.82 -19.57
N GLU A 376 10.12 -1.57 -20.03
CA GLU A 376 11.43 -0.95 -20.20
C GLU A 376 12.18 -0.84 -18.88
N ILE A 377 11.51 -0.39 -17.80
CA ILE A 377 12.12 -0.31 -16.46
C ILE A 377 12.58 -1.70 -16.00
N MET A 378 11.74 -2.73 -16.16
CA MET A 378 12.08 -4.10 -15.80
C MET A 378 13.28 -4.61 -16.58
N GLU A 379 13.28 -4.48 -17.91
CA GLU A 379 14.39 -4.89 -18.77
C GLU A 379 15.68 -4.16 -18.35
N HIS A 380 15.60 -2.85 -18.18
CA HIS A 380 16.73 -2.02 -17.80
C HIS A 380 17.28 -2.36 -16.41
N CYS A 381 16.43 -2.76 -15.46
CA CYS A 381 16.83 -3.28 -14.15
C CYS A 381 17.53 -4.63 -14.24
N VAL A 382 17.09 -5.51 -15.15
CA VAL A 382 17.71 -6.82 -15.37
C VAL A 382 19.10 -6.66 -15.98
N THR A 383 19.25 -5.77 -16.96
CA THR A 383 20.51 -5.56 -17.70
C THR A 383 21.52 -4.72 -16.92
N ASN A 384 21.08 -3.73 -16.15
CA ASN A 384 21.95 -2.79 -15.44
C ASN A 384 21.75 -2.90 -13.92
N ARG A 385 22.29 -3.98 -13.34
CA ARG A 385 22.18 -4.24 -11.89
C ARG A 385 23.11 -3.33 -11.09
N LEU A 386 22.59 -2.78 -10.00
CA LEU A 386 23.38 -2.03 -9.05
C LEU A 386 24.06 -2.95 -8.01
N PRO A 387 25.21 -2.52 -7.44
CA PRO A 387 25.80 -3.16 -6.26
C PRO A 387 24.79 -3.26 -5.10
N ASP A 388 25.03 -4.20 -4.20
CA ASP A 388 24.17 -4.44 -3.03
C ASP A 388 24.50 -3.48 -1.87
N GLU A 389 24.42 -2.18 -2.16
CA GLU A 389 24.43 -1.14 -1.13
C GLU A 389 22.97 -0.89 -0.67
N PRO A 390 22.63 -1.05 0.62
CA PRO A 390 21.24 -1.22 1.05
C PRO A 390 20.25 -0.15 0.54
N ILE A 391 20.54 1.14 0.76
CA ILE A 391 19.66 2.25 0.40
C ILE A 391 19.61 2.40 -1.13
N MET A 392 20.76 2.39 -1.79
CA MET A 392 20.85 2.55 -3.24
C MET A 392 20.19 1.38 -3.99
N HIS A 393 20.36 0.16 -3.49
CA HIS A 393 19.74 -1.02 -4.06
C HIS A 393 18.21 -0.96 -3.89
N LEU A 394 17.72 -0.53 -2.73
CA LEU A 394 16.28 -0.37 -2.52
C LEU A 394 15.70 0.70 -3.46
N ALA A 395 16.27 1.91 -3.45
CA ALA A 395 15.77 3.07 -4.19
C ALA A 395 15.88 2.94 -5.72
N PHE A 396 16.98 2.38 -6.23
CA PHE A 396 17.29 2.41 -7.66
C PHE A 396 17.21 1.03 -8.34
N GLN A 397 16.99 -0.06 -7.58
CA GLN A 397 16.81 -1.41 -8.13
C GLN A 397 15.47 -2.04 -7.71
N ILE A 398 15.19 -2.17 -6.41
CA ILE A 398 14.00 -2.87 -5.93
C ILE A 398 12.73 -2.06 -6.18
N HIS A 399 12.66 -0.80 -5.75
CA HIS A 399 11.47 0.05 -5.94
C HIS A 399 11.09 0.20 -7.43
N PRO A 400 12.03 0.42 -8.38
CA PRO A 400 11.70 0.41 -9.80
C PRO A 400 11.10 -0.90 -10.30
N ILE A 401 11.65 -2.06 -9.89
CA ILE A 401 11.08 -3.37 -10.27
C ILE A 401 9.69 -3.56 -9.69
N VAL A 402 9.50 -3.21 -8.41
CA VAL A 402 8.22 -3.33 -7.72
C VAL A 402 7.16 -2.43 -8.37
N ASN A 403 7.48 -1.16 -8.62
CA ASN A 403 6.55 -0.23 -9.27
C ASN A 403 6.22 -0.67 -10.70
N ALA A 404 7.20 -1.13 -11.47
CA ALA A 404 6.93 -1.67 -12.81
C ALA A 404 6.04 -2.94 -12.75
N GLY A 405 6.29 -3.84 -11.80
CA GLY A 405 5.46 -5.03 -11.60
C GLY A 405 4.02 -4.67 -11.22
N LYS A 406 3.84 -3.70 -10.32
CA LYS A 406 2.53 -3.14 -9.95
C LYS A 406 1.83 -2.54 -11.17
N ALA A 407 2.52 -1.75 -11.99
CA ALA A 407 1.98 -1.13 -13.19
C ALA A 407 1.53 -2.16 -14.24
N ILE A 408 2.30 -3.23 -14.45
CA ILE A 408 1.90 -4.35 -15.32
C ILE A 408 0.67 -5.05 -14.73
N GLY A 409 0.65 -5.30 -13.42
CA GLY A 409 -0.50 -5.86 -12.72
C GLY A 409 -1.76 -5.00 -12.88
N PHE A 410 -1.62 -3.69 -12.75
CA PHE A 410 -2.68 -2.71 -12.97
C PHE A 410 -3.18 -2.75 -14.42
N CYS A 411 -2.29 -2.72 -15.43
CA CYS A 411 -2.66 -2.78 -16.84
C CYS A 411 -3.41 -4.07 -17.19
N LEU A 412 -2.95 -5.22 -16.69
CA LEU A 412 -3.63 -6.51 -16.86
C LEU A 412 -5.01 -6.50 -16.19
N GLY A 413 -5.10 -5.90 -15.00
CA GLY A 413 -6.35 -5.71 -14.28
C GLY A 413 -7.37 -4.87 -15.06
N GLN A 414 -6.95 -3.74 -15.64
CA GLN A 414 -7.81 -2.92 -16.49
C GLN A 414 -8.21 -3.67 -17.77
N ARG A 415 -7.29 -4.37 -18.44
CA ARG A 415 -7.66 -5.15 -19.64
C ARG A 415 -8.62 -6.29 -19.34
N SER A 416 -8.53 -6.88 -18.16
CA SER A 416 -9.42 -7.97 -17.76
C SER A 416 -10.90 -7.54 -17.67
N ARG A 417 -11.18 -6.23 -17.56
CA ARG A 417 -12.54 -5.67 -17.53
C ARG A 417 -12.98 -5.02 -18.85
N ASP A 418 -12.12 -4.97 -19.86
CA ASP A 418 -12.46 -4.40 -21.16
C ASP A 418 -13.62 -5.17 -21.80
N ALA A 419 -14.49 -4.48 -22.54
CA ALA A 419 -15.70 -5.05 -23.10
C ALA A 419 -15.48 -6.27 -24.01
N GLU A 420 -14.29 -6.36 -24.64
CA GLU A 420 -13.90 -7.50 -25.48
C GLU A 420 -13.40 -8.72 -24.68
N ASN A 421 -12.96 -8.52 -23.44
CA ASN A 421 -12.33 -9.54 -22.59
C ASN A 421 -13.25 -10.01 -21.46
N ALA A 422 -14.10 -9.11 -20.96
CA ALA A 422 -15.00 -9.36 -19.86
C ALA A 422 -16.28 -10.08 -20.32
N VAL A 423 -16.81 -10.94 -19.46
CA VAL A 423 -18.11 -11.57 -19.69
C VAL A 423 -19.15 -10.79 -18.90
N LYS A 424 -20.17 -10.25 -19.59
CA LYS A 424 -21.31 -9.59 -18.97
C LYS A 424 -22.49 -10.54 -18.88
N ASP A 425 -23.05 -10.71 -17.69
CA ASP A 425 -24.29 -11.46 -17.45
C ASP A 425 -25.21 -10.65 -16.51
N GLY A 426 -26.26 -10.07 -17.08
CA GLY A 426 -27.09 -9.09 -16.38
C GLY A 426 -26.26 -7.92 -15.82
N PRO A 427 -26.41 -7.55 -14.53
CA PRO A 427 -25.63 -6.49 -13.88
C PRO A 427 -24.22 -6.94 -13.43
N ALA A 428 -23.87 -8.22 -13.60
CA ALA A 428 -22.58 -8.78 -13.22
C ALA A 428 -21.56 -8.68 -14.36
N LEU A 429 -20.35 -8.26 -14.01
CA LEU A 429 -19.18 -8.15 -14.88
C LEU A 429 -18.09 -9.08 -14.37
N TYR A 430 -17.80 -10.13 -15.15
CA TYR A 430 -16.71 -11.05 -14.86
C TYR A 430 -15.44 -10.59 -15.56
N HIS A 431 -14.37 -10.49 -14.79
CA HIS A 431 -13.05 -10.22 -15.34
C HIS A 431 -12.56 -11.43 -16.15
N HIS A 432 -11.77 -11.18 -17.19
CA HIS A 432 -11.11 -12.25 -17.94
C HIS A 432 -10.19 -13.07 -17.00
N PRO A 433 -10.45 -14.37 -16.76
CA PRO A 433 -9.80 -15.11 -15.67
C PRO A 433 -8.28 -15.17 -15.78
N SER A 434 -7.75 -15.37 -17.00
CA SER A 434 -6.30 -15.47 -17.19
C SER A 434 -5.58 -14.14 -17.00
N LEU A 435 -6.22 -13.02 -17.34
CA LEU A 435 -5.64 -11.69 -17.15
C LEU A 435 -5.68 -11.30 -15.68
N ALA A 436 -6.78 -11.58 -14.98
CA ALA A 436 -6.87 -11.42 -13.53
C ALA A 436 -5.84 -12.29 -12.79
N ALA A 437 -5.68 -13.56 -13.18
CA ALA A 437 -4.67 -14.44 -12.60
C ALA A 437 -3.24 -13.92 -12.85
N ALA A 438 -2.96 -13.37 -14.03
CA ALA A 438 -1.67 -12.75 -14.35
C ALA A 438 -1.44 -11.49 -13.50
N ALA A 439 -2.45 -10.62 -13.35
CA ALA A 439 -2.39 -9.45 -12.48
C ALA A 439 -2.07 -9.84 -11.02
N SER A 440 -2.76 -10.86 -10.50
CA SER A 440 -2.51 -11.40 -9.16
C SER A 440 -1.05 -11.85 -8.96
N LYS A 441 -0.45 -12.51 -9.95
CA LYS A 441 0.95 -12.95 -9.91
C LYS A 441 1.94 -11.77 -9.90
N MET A 442 1.64 -10.71 -10.66
CA MET A 442 2.47 -9.51 -10.68
C MET A 442 2.51 -8.84 -9.31
N TYR A 443 1.35 -8.61 -8.69
CA TYR A 443 1.29 -8.04 -7.32
C TYR A 443 1.92 -8.96 -6.27
N THR A 444 1.77 -10.29 -6.39
CA THR A 444 2.45 -11.24 -5.49
C THR A 444 3.96 -11.08 -5.57
N SER A 445 4.49 -11.02 -6.78
CA SER A 445 5.93 -10.95 -7.03
C SER A 445 6.50 -9.61 -6.60
N ALA A 446 5.79 -8.51 -6.90
CA ALA A 446 6.15 -7.16 -6.46
C ALA A 446 6.15 -7.06 -4.91
N GLY A 447 5.09 -7.51 -4.24
CA GLY A 447 5.01 -7.50 -2.78
C GLY A 447 6.07 -8.37 -2.10
N ALA A 448 6.46 -9.50 -2.70
CA ALA A 448 7.48 -10.38 -2.15
C ALA A 448 8.89 -9.76 -2.14
N MET A 449 9.17 -8.83 -3.06
CA MET A 449 10.47 -8.13 -3.15
C MET A 449 10.62 -7.00 -2.13
N LEU A 450 9.52 -6.47 -1.61
CA LEU A 450 9.55 -5.37 -0.65
C LEU A 450 10.05 -5.83 0.73
N PRO A 451 10.85 -4.99 1.43
CA PRO A 451 11.14 -5.18 2.86
C PRO A 451 9.88 -5.42 3.69
N ILE A 452 10.01 -6.13 4.81
CA ILE A 452 8.85 -6.46 5.66
C ILE A 452 8.21 -5.22 6.28
N ASP A 453 8.98 -4.16 6.47
CA ASP A 453 8.56 -2.87 7.02
C ASP A 453 8.07 -1.87 5.97
N ASP A 454 8.04 -2.24 4.69
CA ASP A 454 7.53 -1.37 3.64
C ASP A 454 5.97 -1.31 3.65
N PRO A 455 5.35 -0.13 3.79
CA PRO A 455 3.90 0.05 3.78
C PRO A 455 3.18 -0.46 2.51
N ASP A 456 3.84 -0.53 1.35
CA ASP A 456 3.22 -1.03 0.12
C ASP A 456 3.09 -2.57 0.12
N ARG A 457 3.83 -3.28 0.98
CA ARG A 457 3.79 -4.75 1.04
C ARG A 457 2.38 -5.29 1.33
N PRO A 458 1.67 -4.86 2.40
CA PRO A 458 0.29 -5.29 2.63
C PRO A 458 -0.67 -4.88 1.50
N LEU A 459 -0.49 -3.71 0.87
CA LEU A 459 -1.31 -3.27 -0.27
C LEU A 459 -1.19 -4.25 -1.45
N ASN A 460 0.03 -4.66 -1.79
CA ASN A 460 0.30 -5.64 -2.86
C ASN A 460 -0.35 -7.00 -2.56
N LEU A 461 -0.31 -7.47 -1.31
CA LEU A 461 -0.96 -8.71 -0.91
C LEU A 461 -2.49 -8.63 -1.12
N TYR A 462 -3.12 -7.52 -0.73
CA TYR A 462 -4.55 -7.32 -0.93
C TYR A 462 -4.94 -7.19 -2.41
N HIS A 463 -4.18 -6.47 -3.24
CA HIS A 463 -4.41 -6.45 -4.68
C HIS A 463 -4.29 -7.84 -5.29
N SER A 464 -3.29 -8.63 -4.87
CA SER A 464 -3.13 -9.99 -5.35
C SER A 464 -4.30 -10.89 -4.97
N ILE A 465 -4.81 -10.81 -3.72
CA ILE A 465 -5.98 -11.59 -3.30
C ILE A 465 -7.21 -11.16 -4.09
N SER A 466 -7.44 -9.85 -4.25
CA SER A 466 -8.55 -9.30 -5.05
C SER A 466 -8.56 -9.88 -6.47
N TYR A 467 -7.43 -9.85 -7.18
CA TYR A 467 -7.36 -10.41 -8.53
C TYR A 467 -7.44 -11.95 -8.55
N SER A 468 -7.04 -12.64 -7.48
CA SER A 468 -7.23 -14.10 -7.37
C SER A 468 -8.70 -14.47 -7.22
N LEU A 469 -9.45 -13.71 -6.43
CA LEU A 469 -10.90 -13.87 -6.29
C LEU A 469 -11.61 -13.62 -7.63
N ARG A 470 -11.17 -12.60 -8.38
CA ARG A 470 -11.69 -12.29 -9.72
C ARG A 470 -11.37 -13.36 -10.76
N ALA A 471 -10.23 -14.03 -10.62
CA ALA A 471 -9.85 -15.14 -11.48
C ALA A 471 -10.60 -16.45 -11.15
N GLY A 472 -11.04 -16.61 -9.90
CA GLY A 472 -11.59 -17.87 -9.39
C GLY A 472 -10.51 -18.94 -9.16
N GLY A 473 -10.92 -20.10 -8.67
CA GLY A 473 -10.05 -21.26 -8.41
C GLY A 473 -9.19 -21.15 -7.15
N ILE A 474 -9.38 -20.11 -6.33
CA ILE A 474 -8.77 -20.00 -5.01
C ILE A 474 -9.66 -20.68 -3.98
N SER A 475 -9.08 -21.55 -3.14
CA SER A 475 -9.84 -22.20 -2.07
C SER A 475 -10.18 -21.22 -0.94
N VAL A 476 -11.27 -21.47 -0.23
CA VAL A 476 -11.67 -20.68 0.94
C VAL A 476 -10.56 -20.63 1.99
N GLY A 477 -9.91 -21.77 2.26
CA GLY A 477 -8.77 -21.83 3.18
C GLY A 477 -7.59 -20.97 2.71
N ALA A 478 -7.32 -20.93 1.40
CA ALA A 478 -6.29 -20.06 0.83
C ALA A 478 -6.65 -18.58 0.94
N VAL A 479 -7.93 -18.21 0.80
CA VAL A 479 -8.39 -16.82 1.04
C VAL A 479 -8.09 -16.42 2.49
N PHE A 480 -8.55 -17.19 3.49
CA PHE A 480 -8.30 -16.85 4.90
C PHE A 480 -6.81 -16.82 5.26
N THR A 481 -6.01 -17.73 4.71
CA THR A 481 -4.56 -17.76 4.94
C THR A 481 -3.90 -16.50 4.40
N ARG A 482 -4.15 -16.15 3.14
CA ARG A 482 -3.54 -14.97 2.50
C ARG A 482 -4.03 -13.67 3.11
N VAL A 483 -5.28 -13.62 3.56
CA VAL A 483 -5.84 -12.49 4.29
C VAL A 483 -5.17 -12.32 5.65
N ALA A 484 -4.90 -13.41 6.37
CA ALA A 484 -4.14 -13.36 7.63
C ALA A 484 -2.69 -12.89 7.38
N GLU A 485 -2.03 -13.36 6.32
CA GLU A 485 -0.71 -12.88 5.90
C GLU A 485 -0.71 -11.37 5.59
N ALA A 486 -1.73 -10.90 4.86
CA ALA A 486 -1.87 -9.48 4.52
C ALA A 486 -2.11 -8.59 5.76
N GLU A 487 -2.86 -9.07 6.75
CA GLU A 487 -3.01 -8.36 8.04
C GLU A 487 -1.73 -8.36 8.87
N ALA A 488 -1.05 -9.51 8.97
CA ALA A 488 0.21 -9.61 9.67
C ALA A 488 1.24 -8.64 9.07
N ALA A 489 1.28 -8.54 7.74
CA ALA A 489 2.16 -7.64 7.00
C ALA A 489 1.90 -6.14 7.23
N MET A 490 0.77 -5.76 7.85
CA MET A 490 0.56 -4.36 8.26
C MET A 490 1.32 -3.98 9.53
N THR A 491 1.63 -4.95 10.39
CA THR A 491 2.22 -4.67 11.72
C THR A 491 3.64 -4.09 11.65
N PRO A 492 4.57 -4.65 10.85
CA PRO A 492 5.94 -4.13 10.82
C PRO A 492 6.03 -2.67 10.32
N PRO A 493 5.38 -2.27 9.21
CA PRO A 493 5.36 -0.87 8.78
C PRO A 493 4.76 0.07 9.82
N GLU A 494 3.70 -0.35 10.51
CA GLU A 494 3.00 0.48 11.50
C GLU A 494 3.89 0.86 12.70
N ALA A 495 4.94 0.08 12.99
CA ALA A 495 5.89 0.39 14.05
C ALA A 495 6.67 1.69 13.81
N VAL A 496 6.90 2.06 12.55
CA VAL A 496 7.66 3.25 12.17
C VAL A 496 6.79 4.28 11.46
N PHE A 497 6.02 3.87 10.47
CA PHE A 497 5.19 4.77 9.66
C PHE A 497 3.86 5.13 10.31
N GLY A 498 3.54 4.49 11.45
CA GLY A 498 2.28 4.69 12.15
C GLY A 498 1.12 3.92 11.49
N PRO A 499 -0.11 4.09 11.99
CA PRO A 499 -1.25 3.29 11.56
C PRO A 499 -1.49 3.41 10.05
N THR A 500 -1.56 2.27 9.35
CA THR A 500 -1.83 2.25 7.90
C THR A 500 -3.31 2.55 7.65
N THR A 501 -3.64 3.27 6.58
CA THR A 501 -5.03 3.43 6.17
C THR A 501 -5.59 2.07 5.75
N ARG A 502 -6.62 1.60 6.46
CA ARG A 502 -7.26 0.30 6.19
C ARG A 502 -8.45 0.40 5.22
N HIS A 503 -8.66 1.59 4.64
CA HIS A 503 -9.73 1.94 3.74
C HIS A 503 -9.18 2.10 2.32
N PHE A 504 -9.09 0.99 1.59
CA PHE A 504 -8.75 0.98 0.17
C PHE A 504 -9.46 -0.20 -0.52
N ASP A 505 -9.80 -0.01 -1.80
CA ASP A 505 -10.77 -0.83 -2.53
C ASP A 505 -10.50 -2.33 -2.45
N SER A 506 -9.25 -2.75 -2.70
CA SER A 506 -8.88 -4.17 -2.72
C SER A 506 -9.04 -4.83 -1.35
N ARG A 507 -8.73 -4.14 -0.24
CA ARG A 507 -8.97 -4.66 1.10
C ARG A 507 -10.45 -4.72 1.42
N THR A 508 -11.21 -3.67 1.12
CA THR A 508 -12.66 -3.63 1.36
C THR A 508 -13.35 -4.78 0.64
N PHE A 509 -13.04 -4.98 -0.64
CA PHE A 509 -13.57 -6.08 -1.44
C PHE A 509 -13.21 -7.45 -0.87
N VAL A 510 -11.92 -7.70 -0.62
CA VAL A 510 -11.44 -8.98 -0.08
C VAL A 510 -12.09 -9.28 1.27
N ARG A 511 -12.28 -8.26 2.11
CA ARG A 511 -12.94 -8.40 3.42
C ARG A 511 -14.43 -8.71 3.29
N SER A 512 -15.13 -8.07 2.37
CA SER A 512 -16.53 -8.41 2.08
C SER A 512 -16.68 -9.88 1.68
N VAL A 513 -15.82 -10.35 0.76
CA VAL A 513 -15.83 -11.75 0.33
C VAL A 513 -15.51 -12.71 1.47
N ALA A 514 -14.51 -12.39 2.30
CA ALA A 514 -14.17 -13.20 3.47
C ALA A 514 -15.32 -13.25 4.49
N ASP A 515 -16.01 -12.13 4.70
CA ASP A 515 -17.17 -12.03 5.60
C ASP A 515 -18.34 -12.90 5.13
N ASP A 516 -18.66 -12.86 3.84
CA ASP A 516 -19.74 -13.64 3.23
C ASP A 516 -19.43 -15.14 3.32
N VAL A 517 -18.23 -15.55 2.89
CA VAL A 517 -17.79 -16.95 2.97
C VAL A 517 -17.78 -17.47 4.41
N ARG A 518 -17.36 -16.64 5.38
CA ARG A 518 -17.42 -17.00 6.79
C ARG A 518 -18.86 -17.19 7.27
N GLY A 519 -19.79 -16.32 6.88
CA GLY A 519 -21.21 -16.45 7.22
C GLY A 519 -21.82 -17.75 6.69
N TRP A 520 -21.43 -18.17 5.48
CA TRP A 520 -21.81 -19.47 4.93
C TRP A 520 -21.23 -20.65 5.73
N ILE A 521 -19.97 -20.59 6.12
CA ILE A 521 -19.35 -21.63 6.96
C ILE A 521 -20.04 -21.71 8.34
N GLU A 522 -20.36 -20.57 8.94
CA GLU A 522 -21.14 -20.54 10.19
C GLU A 522 -22.50 -21.23 10.02
N HIS A 523 -23.21 -20.97 8.90
CA HIS A 523 -24.48 -21.62 8.62
C HIS A 523 -24.32 -23.15 8.47
N LEU A 524 -23.35 -23.61 7.66
CA LEU A 524 -23.06 -25.02 7.46
C LEU A 524 -22.70 -25.73 8.77
N SER A 525 -21.75 -25.18 9.52
CA SER A 525 -21.30 -25.76 10.79
C SER A 525 -22.40 -25.74 11.87
N SER A 526 -23.31 -24.77 11.83
CA SER A 526 -24.43 -24.70 12.79
C SER A 526 -25.48 -25.79 12.61
N THR A 527 -25.60 -26.32 11.39
CA THR A 527 -26.59 -27.34 10.99
C THR A 527 -26.00 -28.74 10.83
N SER A 528 -24.67 -28.87 10.83
CA SER A 528 -23.96 -30.14 10.73
C SER A 528 -23.94 -30.93 12.05
N GLU A 529 -24.02 -32.26 11.96
CA GLU A 529 -23.77 -33.18 13.08
C GLU A 529 -22.29 -33.19 13.50
N ASP A 530 -21.38 -32.88 12.57
CA ASP A 530 -19.96 -32.65 12.83
C ASP A 530 -19.58 -31.24 12.35
N PRO A 531 -19.67 -30.23 13.24
CA PRO A 531 -19.31 -28.86 12.90
C PRO A 531 -17.84 -28.69 12.52
N LEU A 532 -16.93 -29.50 13.08
CA LEU A 532 -15.50 -29.38 12.81
C LEU A 532 -15.18 -29.88 11.40
N GLN A 533 -15.70 -31.05 11.03
CA GLN A 533 -15.52 -31.59 9.68
C GLN A 533 -16.18 -30.70 8.63
N ALA A 534 -17.36 -30.15 8.91
CA ALA A 534 -18.03 -29.22 8.00
C ALA A 534 -17.19 -27.96 7.72
N VAL A 535 -16.49 -27.42 8.72
CA VAL A 535 -15.55 -26.31 8.51
C VAL A 535 -14.37 -26.79 7.66
N GLU A 536 -13.75 -27.94 7.99
CA GLU A 536 -12.60 -28.46 7.23
C GLU A 536 -12.93 -28.70 5.75
N ASP A 537 -14.09 -29.28 5.46
CA ASP A 537 -14.56 -29.50 4.09
C ASP A 537 -14.83 -28.18 3.37
N ALA A 538 -15.44 -27.20 4.05
CA ALA A 538 -15.71 -25.90 3.47
C ALA A 538 -14.42 -25.12 3.14
N LEU A 539 -13.34 -25.28 3.91
CA LEU A 539 -12.05 -24.66 3.61
C LEU A 539 -11.41 -25.19 2.32
N LEU A 540 -11.79 -26.40 1.87
CA LEU A 540 -11.28 -27.01 0.63
C LEU A 540 -12.06 -26.57 -0.62
N VAL A 541 -13.22 -25.92 -0.46
CA VAL A 541 -14.04 -25.47 -1.59
C VAL A 541 -13.32 -24.36 -2.36
N GLU A 542 -13.19 -24.55 -3.67
CA GLU A 542 -12.69 -23.53 -4.60
C GLU A 542 -13.79 -22.54 -4.95
N LEU A 543 -13.48 -21.25 -4.81
CA LEU A 543 -14.39 -20.17 -5.16
C LEU A 543 -14.43 -20.00 -6.69
N GLN A 544 -15.64 -19.83 -7.22
CA GLN A 544 -15.82 -19.37 -8.59
C GLN A 544 -15.35 -17.89 -8.73
N PRO A 545 -15.08 -17.42 -9.96
CA PRO A 545 -14.75 -16.03 -10.21
C PRO A 545 -15.76 -15.07 -9.57
N VAL A 546 -15.27 -14.12 -8.78
CA VAL A 546 -16.09 -13.11 -8.11
C VAL A 546 -16.34 -11.91 -9.04
N PRO A 547 -17.58 -11.68 -9.52
CA PRO A 547 -17.90 -10.58 -10.42
C PRO A 547 -17.86 -9.21 -9.73
N THR A 548 -17.82 -8.17 -10.55
CA THR A 548 -18.21 -6.81 -10.16
C THR A 548 -19.65 -6.57 -10.54
N VAL A 549 -20.46 -6.03 -9.63
CA VAL A 549 -21.85 -5.62 -9.87
C VAL A 549 -21.90 -4.13 -10.07
N LYS A 550 -22.54 -3.70 -11.16
CA LYS A 550 -22.83 -2.29 -11.42
C LYS A 550 -24.19 -1.95 -10.82
N GLU A 551 -24.22 -1.23 -9.70
CA GLU A 551 -25.47 -0.96 -8.99
C GLU A 551 -26.49 -0.20 -9.86
N ALA A 552 -26.01 0.71 -10.72
CA ALA A 552 -26.84 1.44 -11.68
C ALA A 552 -27.55 0.55 -12.73
N GLU A 553 -27.08 -0.68 -12.93
CA GLU A 553 -27.71 -1.65 -13.84
C GLU A 553 -28.67 -2.61 -13.11
N VAL A 554 -28.77 -2.51 -11.77
CA VAL A 554 -29.71 -3.30 -10.96
C VAL A 554 -31.07 -2.57 -10.94
N GLU A 555 -32.13 -3.27 -11.34
CA GLU A 555 -33.49 -2.72 -11.29
C GLU A 555 -33.89 -2.31 -9.86
N GLU A 556 -34.52 -1.15 -9.72
CA GLU A 556 -34.98 -0.63 -8.43
C GLU A 556 -35.86 -1.65 -7.70
N GLY A 557 -35.53 -1.93 -6.43
CA GLY A 557 -36.24 -2.90 -5.60
C GLY A 557 -35.85 -4.37 -5.81
N LYS A 558 -34.98 -4.68 -6.78
CA LYS A 558 -34.37 -6.00 -6.96
C LYS A 558 -32.94 -6.02 -6.42
N ARG A 559 -32.50 -7.20 -5.98
CA ARG A 559 -31.08 -7.48 -5.74
C ARG A 559 -30.44 -7.92 -7.05
N TRP A 560 -29.17 -7.59 -7.25
CA TRP A 560 -28.44 -7.99 -8.47
C TRP A 560 -28.49 -9.51 -8.71
N VAL A 561 -28.49 -10.30 -7.63
CA VAL A 561 -28.58 -11.76 -7.68
C VAL A 561 -29.84 -12.19 -8.40
N GLU A 562 -30.95 -11.46 -8.23
CA GLU A 562 -32.24 -11.74 -8.87
C GLU A 562 -32.23 -11.45 -10.37
N MET A 563 -31.17 -10.84 -10.89
CA MET A 563 -31.00 -10.44 -12.29
C MET A 563 -30.01 -11.31 -13.09
N VAL A 564 -29.32 -12.25 -12.44
CA VAL A 564 -28.32 -13.16 -13.06
C VAL A 564 -28.93 -14.55 -13.31
N ASP A 565 -28.47 -15.32 -14.30
CA ASP A 565 -29.04 -16.64 -14.62
C ASP A 565 -29.12 -17.62 -13.42
N GLU A 566 -30.21 -18.39 -13.33
CA GLU A 566 -30.49 -19.31 -12.21
C GLU A 566 -29.52 -20.50 -12.17
N GLY A 567 -28.94 -20.90 -13.30
CA GLY A 567 -27.90 -21.94 -13.37
C GLY A 567 -26.62 -21.50 -12.66
N PHE A 568 -26.18 -20.25 -12.89
CA PHE A 568 -25.05 -19.65 -12.19
C PHE A 568 -25.30 -19.54 -10.67
N ARG A 569 -26.54 -19.24 -10.26
CA ARG A 569 -26.95 -19.21 -8.84
C ARG A 569 -26.93 -20.58 -8.16
N LYS A 570 -27.11 -21.69 -8.90
CA LYS A 570 -27.16 -23.06 -8.34
C LYS A 570 -25.79 -23.66 -8.09
N GLU A 571 -24.76 -23.18 -8.80
CA GLU A 571 -23.37 -23.62 -8.65
C GLU A 571 -22.62 -22.88 -7.52
N LEU A 572 -23.20 -21.80 -6.99
CA LEU A 572 -22.69 -21.06 -5.84
C LEU A 572 -23.54 -21.33 -4.58
N PRO A 573 -22.94 -21.79 -3.47
CA PRO A 573 -23.71 -22.13 -2.27
C PRO A 573 -24.38 -20.92 -1.61
N GLY A 574 -25.67 -21.04 -1.29
CA GLY A 574 -26.40 -20.30 -0.25
C GLY A 574 -26.19 -18.78 -0.22
N SER A 575 -26.96 -18.00 -0.99
CA SER A 575 -26.93 -16.52 -0.99
C SER A 575 -25.59 -15.84 -1.31
N LEU A 576 -24.48 -16.59 -1.42
CA LEU A 576 -23.13 -16.10 -1.72
C LEU A 576 -22.95 -15.79 -3.20
N ALA A 577 -23.76 -14.87 -3.68
CA ALA A 577 -23.40 -14.11 -4.83
C ALA A 577 -22.28 -13.17 -4.35
N LEU A 578 -21.04 -13.66 -4.37
CA LEU A 578 -19.87 -12.88 -3.99
C LEU A 578 -19.71 -11.82 -5.09
N CYS A 579 -19.78 -10.54 -4.76
CA CYS A 579 -19.51 -9.50 -5.74
C CYS A 579 -18.90 -8.26 -5.10
N GLU A 580 -18.10 -7.54 -5.89
CA GLU A 580 -17.76 -6.16 -5.59
C GLU A 580 -18.85 -5.24 -6.13
N SER A 581 -19.37 -4.29 -5.37
CA SER A 581 -20.24 -3.24 -5.91
C SER A 581 -19.42 -2.03 -6.34
N ILE A 582 -19.78 -1.43 -7.48
CA ILE A 582 -19.21 -0.17 -8.00
C ILE A 582 -20.28 0.81 -8.47
#